data_AF-A0A257TRZ1-F1
#
_entry.id   AF-A0A257TRZ1-F1
#
_cell.length_a   1.000
_cell.length_b   1.000
_cell.length_c   1.000
_cell.angle_alpha   90.00
_cell.angle_beta   90.00
_cell.angle_gamma   90.00
#
_symmetry.space_group_name_H-M   'P 1'
#
loop_
_entity.id
_entity.type
_entity.pdbx_description
1 polymer ?
#
loop_
_entity_poly.entity_id
_entity_poly.type
_entity_poly.pdbx_seq_one_letter_code
_entity_poly.pdbx_strand_id
1 'polypeptide(L)'
;YWSGLVLAVGPIEHARWGEVLVWSAVAVGIAVFGWSCRQFGVGLRVPRQRPAPLVSILVILLGAQCGSRCAVAEGDAETSARTIRTVEDSIDLGTLERIPRDGRIIVEFQWRNTTDRALKIRSTRVGCVSCTSVAYDHVPVPPGGVIKVSVTADLRGRYGKLVFAAVVTLEADAAPAKQLAIRCFRNMPPTASARVLDFGEVCPRGATRQLTLTAALAPGNTGLRSIGAVRSSNAAVSCELKDTSDVAIQIDESGKKLTAGYTLRFEARAAADRAPGPLDGELSIPVRYNGSKMEVTVPFRGRVCGLLTSRPSSATCFATPAETERRLSLAVVWHDGRRLPSNVTVVCEHPRVVASFVPSKNAVASATGRQVTVGRIDAVVNVDAADSFDTVILITAHSADGQVRLSVPLKTRIVHPKRGKSVVGNAP
;
A
#
# COMPACT_ATOMS: atom_id res chain seq x y z
N TYR A 1 -25.19 -14.14 50.60
CA TYR A 1 -26.03 -12.93 50.47
C TYR A 1 -26.18 -12.60 49.00
N TRP A 2 -27.22 -13.15 48.38
CA TRP A 2 -27.66 -12.79 47.03
C TRP A 2 -28.74 -11.71 47.18
N SER A 3 -28.55 -10.57 46.54
CA SER A 3 -29.60 -9.56 46.37
C SER A 3 -29.80 -9.33 44.88
N GLY A 4 -30.83 -9.97 44.33
CA GLY A 4 -31.29 -9.77 42.97
C GLY A 4 -32.06 -8.45 42.87
N LEU A 5 -31.71 -7.64 41.88
CA LEU A 5 -32.48 -6.47 41.48
C LEU A 5 -33.58 -6.96 40.52
N VAL A 6 -34.83 -6.92 40.96
CA VAL A 6 -36.01 -7.16 40.11
C VAL A 6 -36.47 -5.81 39.56
N LEU A 7 -36.39 -5.63 38.24
CA LEU A 7 -37.04 -4.51 37.54
C LEU A 7 -38.44 -4.96 37.13
N ALA A 8 -39.46 -4.45 37.80
CA ALA A 8 -40.84 -4.57 37.38
C ALA A 8 -41.11 -3.55 36.26
N VAL A 9 -41.51 -4.03 35.08
CA VAL A 9 -41.98 -3.18 33.97
C VAL A 9 -43.50 -3.29 33.95
N GLY A 10 -44.20 -2.21 34.31
CA GLY A 10 -45.64 -2.07 34.13
C GLY A 10 -45.99 -1.70 32.67
N PRO A 11 -47.25 -1.89 32.23
CA PRO A 11 -47.65 -1.61 30.87
C PRO A 11 -47.73 -0.09 30.67
N ILE A 12 -46.99 0.42 29.68
CA ILE A 12 -47.10 1.81 29.22
C ILE A 12 -47.71 1.77 27.83
N GLU A 13 -48.97 2.14 27.75
CA GLU A 13 -49.59 2.56 26.49
C GLU A 13 -49.06 3.94 26.11
N HIS A 14 -48.58 4.05 24.87
CA HIS A 14 -48.11 5.27 24.19
C HIS A 14 -46.87 5.97 24.77
N ALA A 15 -45.67 5.44 24.48
CA ALA A 15 -44.43 6.23 24.47
C ALA A 15 -43.59 5.95 23.20
N ARG A 16 -43.01 7.01 22.62
CA ARG A 16 -42.17 6.94 21.40
C ARG A 16 -40.80 6.33 21.75
N TRP A 17 -40.44 5.27 21.04
CA TRP A 17 -39.24 4.42 21.24
C TRP A 17 -37.89 5.15 21.30
N GLY A 18 -37.80 6.42 20.88
CA GLY A 18 -36.56 7.19 20.89
C GLY A 18 -36.11 7.67 22.28
N GLU A 19 -37.03 7.94 23.21
CA GLU A 19 -36.67 8.49 24.53
C GLU A 19 -36.20 7.41 25.50
N VAL A 20 -36.75 6.20 25.41
CA VAL A 20 -36.37 5.06 26.27
C VAL A 20 -34.92 4.63 26.06
N LEU A 21 -34.42 4.72 24.82
CA LEU A 21 -33.04 4.37 24.47
C LEU A 21 -32.00 5.35 25.04
N VAL A 22 -32.33 6.64 25.12
CA VAL A 22 -31.42 7.67 25.64
C VAL A 22 -31.24 7.53 27.15
N TRP A 23 -32.33 7.31 27.88
CA TRP A 23 -32.26 7.11 29.34
C TRP A 23 -31.56 5.81 29.72
N SER A 24 -31.72 4.75 28.91
CA SER A 24 -31.04 3.47 29.12
C SER A 24 -29.52 3.59 28.92
N ALA A 25 -29.06 4.34 27.90
CA ALA A 25 -27.64 4.54 27.64
C ALA A 25 -26.95 5.38 28.73
N VAL A 26 -27.65 6.39 29.28
CA VAL A 26 -27.14 7.21 30.39
C VAL A 26 -27.01 6.39 31.68
N ALA A 27 -28.00 5.53 31.98
CA ALA A 27 -27.95 4.65 33.14
C ALA A 27 -26.80 3.63 33.08
N VAL A 28 -26.54 3.06 31.90
CA VAL A 28 -25.40 2.15 31.67
C VAL A 28 -24.06 2.90 31.78
N GLY A 29 -23.97 4.13 31.26
CA GLY A 29 -22.76 4.95 31.38
C GLY A 29 -22.38 5.26 32.83
N ILE A 30 -23.35 5.58 33.68
CA ILE A 30 -23.13 5.86 35.11
C ILE A 30 -22.70 4.59 35.86
N ALA A 31 -23.28 3.42 35.52
CA ALA A 31 -22.92 2.15 36.15
C ALA A 31 -21.49 1.70 35.78
N VAL A 32 -21.08 1.88 34.52
CA VAL A 32 -19.72 1.53 34.05
C VAL A 32 -18.66 2.46 34.67
N PHE A 33 -18.95 3.76 34.78
CA PHE A 33 -18.03 4.72 35.41
C PHE A 33 -17.86 4.45 36.91
N GLY A 34 -18.94 4.08 37.61
CA GLY A 34 -18.89 3.67 39.02
C GLY A 34 -18.09 2.38 39.25
N TRP A 35 -18.09 1.45 38.29
CA TRP A 35 -17.35 0.19 38.39
C TRP A 35 -15.85 0.38 38.14
N SER A 36 -15.46 1.22 37.17
CA SER A 36 -14.04 1.53 36.91
C SER A 36 -13.37 2.26 38.07
N CYS A 37 -14.06 3.17 38.76
CA CYS A 37 -13.52 3.86 39.94
C CYS A 37 -13.26 2.92 41.13
N ARG A 38 -13.94 1.76 41.20
CA ARG A 38 -13.69 0.73 42.24
C ARG A 38 -12.49 -0.17 41.93
N GLN A 39 -12.13 -0.38 40.66
CA GLN A 39 -10.98 -1.22 40.31
C GLN A 39 -9.62 -0.51 40.45
N PHE A 40 -9.58 0.82 40.41
CA PHE A 40 -8.32 1.57 40.41
C PHE A 40 -7.86 2.10 41.78
N GLY A 41 -8.49 1.71 42.89
CA GLY A 41 -7.95 1.96 44.24
C GLY A 41 -7.70 3.44 44.58
N VAL A 42 -8.41 4.37 43.94
CA VAL A 42 -8.28 5.81 44.24
C VAL A 42 -9.17 6.14 45.44
N GLY A 43 -8.56 6.17 46.63
CA GLY A 43 -9.22 6.59 47.86
C GLY A 43 -9.42 8.11 47.91
N LEU A 44 -10.56 8.60 47.41
CA LEU A 44 -11.01 9.97 47.67
C LEU A 44 -11.80 10.01 48.98
N ARG A 45 -11.17 10.55 50.04
CA ARG A 45 -11.87 10.96 51.26
C ARG A 45 -12.69 12.22 50.96
N VAL A 46 -14.01 12.10 50.98
CA VAL A 46 -14.94 13.24 51.00
C VAL A 46 -15.56 13.32 52.40
N PRO A 47 -15.46 14.47 53.10
CA PRO A 47 -16.10 14.63 54.39
C PRO A 47 -17.62 14.79 54.23
N ARG A 48 -18.36 14.18 55.16
CA ARG A 48 -19.82 14.29 55.31
C ARG A 48 -20.22 15.71 55.69
N GLN A 49 -21.11 16.33 54.92
CA GLN A 49 -22.15 17.24 55.43
C GLN A 49 -23.31 17.31 54.41
N ARG A 50 -24.55 17.19 54.91
CA ARG A 50 -25.82 17.39 54.17
C ARG A 50 -26.38 18.79 54.50
N PRO A 51 -27.53 19.25 53.96
CA PRO A 51 -27.76 19.71 52.59
C PRO A 51 -28.52 21.07 52.53
N ALA A 52 -28.47 21.81 51.42
CA ALA A 52 -29.53 22.75 51.02
C ALA A 52 -29.33 23.21 49.55
N PRO A 53 -30.42 23.59 48.84
CA PRO A 53 -30.48 23.54 47.37
C PRO A 53 -30.12 24.89 46.74
N LEU A 54 -29.38 24.85 45.63
CA LEU A 54 -29.30 25.98 44.70
C LEU A 54 -29.60 25.50 43.30
N VAL A 55 -30.77 25.95 42.84
CA VAL A 55 -31.18 26.03 41.44
C VAL A 55 -30.07 26.74 40.67
N SER A 56 -29.55 26.10 39.63
CA SER A 56 -28.70 26.76 38.64
C SER A 56 -29.13 26.27 37.27
N ILE A 57 -29.85 27.15 36.58
CA ILE A 57 -30.27 27.04 35.20
C ILE A 57 -29.00 27.12 34.34
N LEU A 58 -28.58 25.98 33.78
CA LEU A 58 -27.54 25.93 32.76
C LEU A 58 -28.18 26.12 31.39
N VAL A 59 -28.08 27.33 30.85
CA VAL A 59 -28.43 27.67 29.47
C VAL A 59 -27.36 27.04 28.56
N ILE A 60 -27.69 25.91 27.92
CA ILE A 60 -26.89 25.36 26.82
C ILE A 60 -27.28 26.13 25.55
N LEU A 61 -26.44 27.08 25.16
CA LEU A 61 -26.44 27.65 23.81
C LEU A 61 -26.03 26.56 22.82
N LEU A 62 -27.02 25.90 22.21
CA LEU A 62 -26.84 25.15 20.97
C LEU A 62 -26.55 26.17 19.86
N GLY A 63 -25.26 26.41 19.63
CA GLY A 63 -24.78 27.00 18.39
C GLY A 63 -25.08 26.06 17.23
N ALA A 64 -26.25 26.21 16.63
CA ALA A 64 -26.56 25.65 15.33
C ALA A 64 -25.65 26.31 14.29
N GLN A 65 -24.47 25.74 14.06
CA GLN A 65 -23.76 25.94 12.81
C GLN A 65 -24.59 25.28 11.72
N CYS A 66 -25.34 26.10 11.01
CA CYS A 66 -26.05 25.76 9.78
C CYS A 66 -25.01 25.48 8.69
N GLY A 67 -24.40 24.29 8.74
CA GLY A 67 -23.67 23.72 7.62
C GLY A 67 -24.69 23.21 6.62
N SER A 68 -25.14 24.10 5.73
CA SER A 68 -26.01 23.77 4.60
C SER A 68 -25.32 22.70 3.74
N ARG A 69 -25.60 21.42 4.01
CA ARG A 69 -25.32 20.34 3.07
C ARG A 69 -26.24 20.57 1.88
N CYS A 70 -25.73 21.15 0.81
CA CYS A 70 -26.40 21.08 -0.48
C CYS A 70 -26.46 19.60 -0.89
N ALA A 71 -27.59 18.96 -0.62
CA ALA A 71 -27.93 17.67 -1.19
C ALA A 71 -28.04 17.89 -2.71
N VAL A 72 -27.00 17.51 -3.43
CA VAL A 72 -27.00 17.51 -4.89
C VAL A 72 -27.89 16.35 -5.31
N ALA A 73 -29.05 16.68 -5.89
CA ALA A 73 -30.00 15.71 -6.41
C ALA A 73 -29.32 14.72 -7.38
N GLU A 74 -29.52 13.43 -7.12
CA GLU A 74 -29.26 12.33 -8.04
C GLU A 74 -30.25 12.44 -9.20
N GLY A 75 -29.73 12.84 -10.37
CA GLY A 75 -30.43 12.74 -11.63
C GLY A 75 -29.55 11.96 -12.59
N ASP A 76 -30.03 10.80 -13.01
CA ASP A 76 -29.44 9.99 -14.07
C ASP A 76 -29.54 10.74 -15.40
N ALA A 77 -28.46 11.41 -15.80
CA ALA A 77 -28.28 11.90 -17.16
C ALA A 77 -26.79 12.07 -17.49
N GLU A 78 -26.41 11.46 -18.61
CA GLU A 78 -25.11 11.49 -19.25
C GLU A 78 -24.55 12.93 -19.33
N THR A 79 -23.58 13.27 -18.47
CA THR A 79 -23.25 14.68 -18.20
C THR A 79 -21.91 15.12 -18.77
N SER A 80 -21.98 15.94 -19.82
CA SER A 80 -21.01 17.01 -20.13
C SER A 80 -20.79 17.91 -18.91
N ALA A 81 -19.58 18.46 -18.76
CA ALA A 81 -19.10 19.30 -17.64
C ALA A 81 -20.21 19.99 -16.83
N ARG A 82 -20.49 19.48 -15.62
CA ARG A 82 -21.50 20.03 -14.70
C ARG A 82 -20.98 21.33 -14.09
N THR A 83 -21.52 22.48 -14.50
CA THR A 83 -21.23 23.76 -13.86
C THR A 83 -22.04 23.90 -12.56
N ILE A 84 -21.35 24.14 -11.44
CA ILE A 84 -21.96 24.36 -10.12
C ILE A 84 -21.96 25.86 -9.84
N ARG A 85 -23.05 26.45 -9.33
CA ARG A 85 -23.14 27.87 -8.99
C ARG A 85 -23.17 28.06 -7.48
N THR A 86 -22.43 29.05 -6.97
CA THR A 86 -22.42 29.40 -5.53
C THR A 86 -22.24 30.90 -5.31
N VAL A 87 -22.76 31.40 -4.19
CA VAL A 87 -22.54 32.77 -3.70
C VAL A 87 -21.49 32.86 -2.60
N GLU A 88 -21.02 31.72 -2.11
CA GLU A 88 -20.00 31.62 -1.08
C GLU A 88 -18.60 31.67 -1.69
N ASP A 89 -17.63 32.28 -1.00
CA ASP A 89 -16.23 32.35 -1.46
C ASP A 89 -15.52 30.96 -1.38
N SER A 90 -16.13 29.94 -0.78
CA SER A 90 -15.60 28.58 -0.73
C SER A 90 -16.73 27.57 -0.87
N ILE A 91 -16.51 26.50 -1.62
CA ILE A 91 -17.44 25.37 -1.70
C ILE A 91 -16.71 24.06 -1.36
N ASP A 92 -17.36 23.20 -0.58
CA ASP A 92 -16.93 21.82 -0.35
C ASP A 92 -17.86 20.86 -1.11
N LEU A 93 -17.31 20.19 -2.12
CA LEU A 93 -18.04 19.21 -2.93
C LEU A 93 -18.09 17.83 -2.26
N GLY A 94 -17.48 17.67 -1.09
CA GLY A 94 -17.42 16.39 -0.38
C GLY A 94 -16.62 15.34 -1.15
N THR A 95 -17.02 14.07 -0.99
CA THR A 95 -16.38 12.93 -1.66
C THR A 95 -16.91 12.76 -3.07
N LEU A 96 -16.03 12.86 -4.06
CA LEU A 96 -16.37 12.63 -5.46
C LEU A 96 -16.26 11.14 -5.80
N GLU A 97 -17.40 10.48 -5.99
CA GLU A 97 -17.46 9.07 -6.42
C GLU A 97 -17.34 8.92 -7.94
N ARG A 98 -17.91 9.87 -8.68
CA ARG A 98 -17.86 9.94 -10.14
C ARG A 98 -17.26 11.28 -10.56
N ILE A 99 -16.45 11.23 -11.60
CA ILE A 99 -15.80 12.41 -12.17
C ILE A 99 -16.35 12.60 -13.58
N PRO A 100 -16.60 13.84 -14.00
CA PRO A 100 -16.88 14.13 -15.40
C PRO A 100 -15.86 13.46 -16.34
N ARG A 101 -16.29 13.03 -17.54
CA ARG A 101 -15.42 12.31 -18.49
C ARG A 101 -14.15 13.11 -18.86
N ASP A 102 -14.24 14.43 -18.86
CA ASP A 102 -13.12 15.34 -19.13
C ASP A 102 -12.19 15.57 -17.92
N GLY A 103 -12.55 15.03 -16.75
CA GLY A 103 -11.78 15.16 -15.52
C GLY A 103 -11.87 16.53 -14.86
N ARG A 104 -12.78 17.40 -15.29
CA ARG A 104 -12.85 18.80 -14.86
C ARG A 104 -14.15 19.11 -14.14
N ILE A 105 -14.06 19.97 -13.12
CA ILE A 105 -15.22 20.53 -12.43
C ILE A 105 -15.17 22.04 -12.59
N ILE A 106 -16.28 22.65 -12.97
CA ILE A 106 -16.40 24.10 -13.13
C ILE A 106 -17.34 24.61 -12.03
N VAL A 107 -16.85 25.54 -11.21
CA VAL A 107 -17.66 26.23 -10.20
C VAL A 107 -17.70 27.71 -10.54
N GLU A 108 -18.92 28.24 -10.71
CA GLU A 108 -19.19 29.65 -10.92
C GLU A 108 -19.53 30.31 -9.57
N PHE A 109 -18.62 31.16 -9.13
CA PHE A 109 -18.77 32.03 -7.97
C PHE A 109 -19.48 33.32 -8.39
N GLN A 110 -20.48 33.73 -7.61
CA GLN A 110 -21.27 34.92 -7.88
C GLN A 110 -21.35 35.82 -6.65
N TRP A 111 -21.06 37.10 -6.81
CA TRP A 111 -21.30 38.09 -5.75
C TRP A 111 -21.83 39.40 -6.33
N ARG A 112 -22.60 40.13 -5.52
CA ARG A 112 -23.16 41.43 -5.91
C ARG A 112 -22.14 42.54 -5.69
N ASN A 113 -22.03 43.46 -6.64
CA ASN A 113 -21.32 44.72 -6.45
C ASN A 113 -22.13 45.61 -5.48
N THR A 114 -21.64 45.75 -4.25
CA THR A 114 -22.24 46.59 -3.21
C THR A 114 -21.62 47.99 -3.14
N THR A 115 -20.67 48.31 -4.01
CA THR A 115 -20.05 49.63 -4.07
C THR A 115 -20.91 50.60 -4.86
N ASP A 116 -20.66 51.89 -4.69
CA ASP A 116 -21.29 52.99 -5.41
C ASP A 116 -20.70 53.20 -6.83
N ARG A 117 -19.66 52.45 -7.19
CA ARG A 117 -18.95 52.54 -8.47
C ARG A 117 -18.98 51.23 -9.24
N ALA A 118 -18.70 51.31 -10.54
CA ALA A 118 -18.48 50.11 -11.33
C ALA A 118 -17.20 49.39 -10.86
N LEU A 119 -17.28 48.07 -10.67
CA LEU A 119 -16.15 47.24 -10.27
C LEU A 119 -15.58 46.48 -11.45
N LYS A 120 -14.25 46.48 -11.58
CA LYS A 120 -13.52 45.68 -12.56
C LYS A 120 -12.56 44.73 -11.86
N ILE A 121 -12.45 43.51 -12.37
CA ILE A 121 -11.45 42.54 -11.93
C ILE A 121 -10.11 42.94 -12.54
N ARG A 122 -9.16 43.34 -11.69
CA ARG A 122 -7.80 43.78 -12.08
C ARG A 122 -6.91 42.60 -12.45
N SER A 123 -6.90 41.57 -11.62
CA SER A 123 -6.12 40.36 -11.87
C SER A 123 -6.68 39.16 -11.14
N THR A 124 -6.31 37.98 -11.63
CA THR A 124 -6.57 36.71 -10.97
C THR A 124 -5.25 35.96 -10.76
N ARG A 125 -5.15 35.24 -9.64
CA ARG A 125 -4.04 34.33 -9.36
C ARG A 125 -4.61 32.98 -8.98
N VAL A 126 -3.97 31.90 -9.39
CA VAL A 126 -4.35 30.54 -9.02
C VAL A 126 -3.26 29.90 -8.19
N GLY A 127 -3.65 29.06 -7.23
CA GLY A 127 -2.68 28.33 -6.39
C GLY A 127 -1.86 27.31 -7.19
N CYS A 128 -2.45 26.70 -8.23
CA CYS A 128 -1.79 25.72 -9.09
C CYS A 128 -2.14 26.00 -10.55
N VAL A 129 -1.18 26.50 -11.33
CA VAL A 129 -1.38 26.90 -12.74
C VAL A 129 -1.79 25.73 -13.64
N SER A 130 -1.29 24.52 -13.37
CA SER A 130 -1.70 23.32 -14.13
C SER A 130 -3.04 22.76 -13.67
N CYS A 131 -3.36 22.92 -12.38
CA CYS A 131 -4.52 22.45 -11.62
C CYS A 131 -5.84 23.21 -11.82
N THR A 132 -5.71 24.52 -11.96
CA THR A 132 -6.78 25.47 -11.73
C THR A 132 -6.73 26.55 -12.79
N SER A 133 -7.87 26.83 -13.41
CA SER A 133 -8.03 28.00 -14.26
C SER A 133 -9.20 28.85 -13.80
N VAL A 134 -9.14 30.15 -14.13
CA VAL A 134 -10.17 31.12 -13.77
C VAL A 134 -10.60 31.83 -15.05
N ALA A 135 -11.90 31.88 -15.29
CA ALA A 135 -12.52 32.65 -16.36
C ALA A 135 -13.52 33.63 -15.76
N TYR A 136 -13.57 34.84 -16.30
CA TYR A 136 -14.47 35.90 -15.86
C TYR A 136 -14.72 36.88 -17.01
N ASP A 137 -15.77 37.68 -16.88
CA ASP A 137 -16.05 38.75 -17.84
C ASP A 137 -15.19 39.99 -17.53
N HIS A 138 -14.50 40.52 -18.54
CA HIS A 138 -13.67 41.72 -18.42
C HIS A 138 -14.47 43.02 -18.40
N VAL A 139 -15.78 42.96 -18.62
CA VAL A 139 -16.69 44.12 -18.56
C VAL A 139 -16.82 44.62 -17.11
N PRO A 140 -16.66 45.93 -16.86
CA PRO A 140 -16.93 46.51 -15.55
C PRO A 140 -18.38 46.28 -15.10
N VAL A 141 -18.57 45.79 -13.88
CA VAL A 141 -19.88 45.48 -13.33
C VAL A 141 -20.44 46.69 -12.59
N PRO A 142 -21.62 47.24 -12.98
CA PRO A 142 -22.19 48.43 -12.35
C PRO A 142 -22.59 48.20 -10.89
N PRO A 143 -22.82 49.27 -10.11
CA PRO A 143 -23.42 49.18 -8.77
C PRO A 143 -24.69 48.31 -8.77
N GLY A 144 -24.79 47.38 -7.82
CA GLY A 144 -25.90 46.41 -7.74
C GLY A 144 -25.84 45.24 -8.72
N GLY A 145 -24.93 45.27 -9.70
CA GLY A 145 -24.69 44.17 -10.66
C GLY A 145 -24.08 42.93 -10.02
N VAL A 146 -24.08 41.80 -10.74
CA VAL A 146 -23.52 40.52 -10.27
C VAL A 146 -22.21 40.23 -10.99
N ILE A 147 -21.13 40.09 -10.23
CA ILE A 147 -19.83 39.62 -10.72
C ILE A 147 -19.87 38.09 -10.77
N LYS A 148 -19.48 37.51 -11.90
CA LYS A 148 -19.41 36.06 -12.11
C LYS A 148 -17.97 35.66 -12.41
N VAL A 149 -17.47 34.69 -11.65
CA VAL A 149 -16.13 34.12 -11.84
C VAL A 149 -16.22 32.60 -11.85
N SER A 150 -15.84 31.99 -12.97
CA SER A 150 -15.79 30.55 -13.13
C SER A 150 -14.40 30.02 -12.81
N VAL A 151 -14.28 29.18 -11.79
CA VAL A 151 -13.05 28.46 -11.44
C VAL A 151 -13.19 27.03 -11.93
N THR A 152 -12.26 26.58 -12.76
CA THR A 152 -12.18 25.19 -13.22
C THR A 152 -11.10 24.45 -12.44
N ALA A 153 -11.46 23.33 -11.82
CA ALA A 153 -10.56 22.40 -11.17
C ALA A 153 -10.33 21.18 -12.04
N ASP A 154 -9.09 20.93 -12.43
CA ASP A 154 -8.67 19.72 -13.15
C ASP A 154 -8.25 18.65 -12.14
N LEU A 155 -9.04 17.57 -12.10
CA LEU A 155 -8.85 16.47 -11.16
C LEU A 155 -7.94 15.37 -11.70
N ARG A 156 -7.51 15.40 -12.97
CA ARG A 156 -6.80 14.28 -13.62
C ARG A 156 -5.51 13.91 -12.85
N GLY A 157 -5.39 12.63 -12.52
CA GLY A 157 -4.26 12.09 -11.75
C GLY A 157 -4.16 12.51 -10.27
N ARG A 158 -5.13 13.29 -9.76
CA ARG A 158 -5.12 13.80 -8.38
C ARG A 158 -6.10 13.01 -7.51
N TYR A 159 -5.71 12.71 -6.27
CA TYR A 159 -6.51 11.93 -5.31
C TYR A 159 -6.29 12.46 -3.88
N GLY A 160 -7.11 12.00 -2.93
CA GLY A 160 -7.11 12.44 -1.54
C GLY A 160 -7.87 13.75 -1.35
N LYS A 161 -7.50 14.50 -0.29
CA LYS A 161 -8.04 15.84 0.00
C LYS A 161 -7.44 16.85 -0.97
N LEU A 162 -8.29 17.51 -1.75
CA LEU A 162 -7.90 18.46 -2.79
C LEU A 162 -8.49 19.83 -2.47
N VAL A 163 -7.66 20.87 -2.65
CA VAL A 163 -8.06 22.27 -2.50
C VAL A 163 -7.56 23.04 -3.73
N PHE A 164 -8.49 23.59 -4.50
CA PHE A 164 -8.20 24.43 -5.66
C PHE A 164 -8.55 25.86 -5.29
N ALA A 165 -7.53 26.70 -5.12
CA ALA A 165 -7.69 28.08 -4.69
C ALA A 165 -7.42 29.05 -5.84
N ALA A 166 -8.18 30.14 -5.88
CA ALA A 166 -7.97 31.29 -6.73
C ALA A 166 -8.11 32.58 -5.91
N VAL A 167 -7.36 33.62 -6.28
CA VAL A 167 -7.44 34.95 -5.69
C VAL A 167 -7.84 35.93 -6.78
N VAL A 168 -8.92 36.68 -6.56
CA VAL A 168 -9.44 37.69 -7.48
C VAL A 168 -9.21 39.06 -6.87
N THR A 169 -8.42 39.88 -7.53
CA THR A 169 -8.13 41.26 -7.10
C THR A 169 -9.00 42.23 -7.89
N LEU A 170 -9.74 43.08 -7.19
CA LEU A 170 -10.61 44.10 -7.78
C LEU A 170 -9.85 45.43 -7.87
N GLU A 171 -10.26 46.30 -8.81
CA GLU A 171 -9.58 47.57 -9.08
C GLU A 171 -9.89 48.69 -8.08
N ALA A 172 -10.92 48.54 -7.25
CA ALA A 172 -11.26 49.55 -6.23
C ALA A 172 -10.30 49.48 -5.04
N ASP A 173 -9.67 50.61 -4.68
CA ASP A 173 -8.70 50.77 -3.58
C ASP A 173 -9.20 50.29 -2.20
N ALA A 174 -10.51 50.08 -2.03
CA ALA A 174 -11.13 49.63 -0.78
C ALA A 174 -11.66 48.19 -0.81
N ALA A 175 -11.61 47.47 -1.94
CA ALA A 175 -12.18 46.13 -2.03
C ALA A 175 -11.11 45.05 -1.71
N PRO A 176 -11.26 44.26 -0.62
CA PRO A 176 -10.31 43.20 -0.31
C PRO A 176 -10.31 42.14 -1.41
N ALA A 177 -9.13 41.59 -1.70
CA ALA A 177 -9.00 40.49 -2.65
C ALA A 177 -9.88 39.30 -2.22
N LYS A 178 -10.64 38.75 -3.16
CA LYS A 178 -11.51 37.60 -2.91
C LYS A 178 -10.72 36.31 -3.04
N GLN A 179 -10.77 35.47 -2.02
CA GLN A 179 -10.17 34.14 -2.04
C GLN A 179 -11.25 33.11 -2.34
N LEU A 180 -11.23 32.55 -3.54
CA LEU A 180 -12.15 31.53 -4.00
C LEU A 180 -11.54 30.15 -3.77
N ALA A 181 -12.31 29.19 -3.24
CA ALA A 181 -11.82 27.83 -3.01
C ALA A 181 -12.83 26.75 -3.40
N ILE A 182 -12.37 25.73 -4.12
CA ILE A 182 -13.08 24.47 -4.35
C ILE A 182 -12.38 23.40 -3.52
N ARG A 183 -13.08 22.82 -2.55
CA ARG A 183 -12.61 21.71 -1.73
C ARG A 183 -13.34 20.44 -2.15
N CYS A 184 -12.61 19.34 -2.21
CA CYS A 184 -13.21 18.03 -2.43
C CYS A 184 -12.28 16.93 -1.92
N PHE A 185 -12.82 15.73 -1.76
CA PHE A 185 -12.04 14.52 -1.56
C PHE A 185 -12.25 13.61 -2.76
N ARG A 186 -11.16 13.13 -3.36
CA ARG A 186 -11.23 12.12 -4.41
C ARG A 186 -10.61 10.81 -3.96
N ASN A 187 -11.42 9.77 -3.96
CA ASN A 187 -11.00 8.41 -3.67
C ASN A 187 -9.90 7.93 -4.65
N MET A 188 -8.77 7.45 -4.11
CA MET A 188 -7.70 6.85 -4.92
C MET A 188 -8.03 5.36 -5.13
N PRO A 189 -8.11 4.87 -6.38
CA PRO A 189 -8.28 3.45 -6.61
C PRO A 189 -7.15 2.68 -5.92
N PRO A 190 -7.41 1.48 -5.40
CA PRO A 190 -6.39 0.70 -4.72
C PRO A 190 -5.21 0.42 -5.65
N THR A 191 -4.01 0.75 -5.19
CA THR A 191 -2.75 0.52 -5.89
C THR A 191 -1.88 -0.45 -5.13
N ALA A 192 -1.12 -1.27 -5.84
CA ALA A 192 -0.15 -2.17 -5.25
C ALA A 192 1.19 -1.45 -4.98
N SER A 193 1.84 -1.76 -3.86
CA SER A 193 3.14 -1.19 -3.49
C SER A 193 4.26 -1.56 -4.47
N ALA A 194 4.15 -2.70 -5.12
CA ALA A 194 5.05 -3.15 -6.17
C ALA A 194 4.37 -3.04 -7.54
N ARG A 195 5.08 -2.42 -8.50
CA ARG A 195 4.65 -2.42 -9.92
C ARG A 195 4.81 -3.78 -10.57
N VAL A 196 5.88 -4.48 -10.21
CA VAL A 196 6.14 -5.88 -10.59
C VAL A 196 6.55 -6.60 -9.31
N LEU A 197 5.88 -7.69 -9.01
CA LEU A 197 6.19 -8.53 -7.87
C LEU A 197 7.29 -9.54 -8.25
N ASP A 198 8.43 -9.48 -7.57
CA ASP A 198 9.49 -10.45 -7.77
C ASP A 198 9.31 -11.63 -6.81
N PHE A 199 8.87 -12.76 -7.37
CA PHE A 199 8.82 -14.01 -6.63
C PHE A 199 10.21 -14.61 -6.39
N GLY A 200 11.23 -14.18 -7.13
CA GLY A 200 12.54 -14.83 -7.12
C GLY A 200 12.38 -16.33 -7.40
N GLU A 201 13.02 -17.13 -6.56
CA GLU A 201 12.95 -18.58 -6.62
C GLU A 201 11.69 -19.13 -5.92
N VAL A 202 10.80 -19.76 -6.69
CA VAL A 202 9.57 -20.41 -6.22
C VAL A 202 9.74 -21.91 -6.22
N CYS A 203 9.71 -22.52 -5.05
CA CYS A 203 9.75 -23.97 -4.89
C CYS A 203 8.32 -24.55 -4.85
N PRO A 204 8.12 -25.85 -5.11
CA PRO A 204 6.81 -26.51 -5.00
C PRO A 204 6.12 -26.32 -3.63
N ARG A 205 6.91 -26.20 -2.56
CA ARG A 205 6.40 -25.96 -1.18
C ARG A 205 6.01 -24.51 -0.89
N GLY A 206 6.21 -23.61 -1.84
CA GLY A 206 5.78 -22.24 -1.77
C GLY A 206 6.81 -21.28 -1.20
N ALA A 207 6.79 -20.08 -1.75
CA ALA A 207 7.49 -18.92 -1.26
C ALA A 207 6.46 -17.93 -0.71
N THR A 208 6.58 -17.57 0.57
CA THR A 208 5.74 -16.52 1.14
C THR A 208 6.25 -15.15 0.72
N ARG A 209 5.33 -14.29 0.31
CA ARG A 209 5.58 -12.92 -0.10
C ARG A 209 4.52 -12.00 0.49
N GLN A 210 4.88 -10.74 0.60
CA GLN A 210 4.00 -9.70 1.11
C GLN A 210 3.83 -8.65 0.01
N LEU A 211 2.59 -8.21 -0.15
CA LEU A 211 2.22 -7.09 -1.01
C LEU A 211 1.36 -6.16 -0.19
N THR A 212 1.65 -4.87 -0.25
CA THR A 212 0.81 -3.88 0.41
C THR A 212 -0.04 -3.22 -0.66
N LEU A 213 -1.35 -3.28 -0.51
CA LEU A 213 -2.30 -2.47 -1.26
C LEU A 213 -2.54 -1.18 -0.50
N THR A 214 -2.49 -0.05 -1.19
CA THR A 214 -2.74 1.27 -0.61
C THR A 214 -3.88 1.93 -1.36
N ALA A 215 -4.80 2.55 -0.60
CA ALA A 215 -5.86 3.38 -1.15
C ALA A 215 -6.08 4.60 -0.25
N ALA A 216 -6.32 5.76 -0.85
CA ALA A 216 -6.78 6.94 -0.15
C ALA A 216 -8.30 6.82 0.00
N LEU A 217 -8.80 6.90 1.21
CA LEU A 217 -10.22 6.75 1.52
C LEU A 217 -10.74 8.04 2.14
N ALA A 218 -11.91 8.48 1.69
CA ALA A 218 -12.58 9.56 2.36
C ALA A 218 -12.93 9.13 3.80
N PRO A 219 -12.93 10.08 4.75
CA PRO A 219 -13.26 9.72 6.12
C PRO A 219 -14.70 9.21 6.25
N GLY A 220 -14.88 8.04 6.86
CA GLY A 220 -16.18 7.39 7.00
C GLY A 220 -16.49 6.34 5.94
N ASN A 221 -15.67 6.21 4.88
CA ASN A 221 -15.83 5.14 3.91
C ASN A 221 -15.37 3.79 4.50
N THR A 222 -16.06 2.72 4.11
CA THR A 222 -15.67 1.35 4.47
C THR A 222 -14.30 1.03 3.87
N GLY A 223 -13.40 0.51 4.70
CA GLY A 223 -12.03 0.15 4.33
C GLY A 223 -11.93 -0.74 3.09
N LEU A 224 -10.77 -0.69 2.43
CA LEU A 224 -10.41 -1.59 1.32
C LEU A 224 -10.37 -3.04 1.84
N ARG A 225 -11.18 -3.97 1.32
CA ARG A 225 -11.15 -5.36 1.81
C ARG A 225 -10.90 -6.32 0.67
N SER A 226 -10.07 -7.35 0.89
CA SER A 226 -10.07 -8.49 -0.02
C SER A 226 -11.43 -9.19 0.06
N ILE A 227 -12.02 -9.52 -1.09
CA ILE A 227 -13.35 -10.16 -1.15
C ILE A 227 -13.33 -11.54 -1.81
N GLY A 228 -12.15 -12.09 -2.08
CA GLY A 228 -12.05 -13.40 -2.70
C GLY A 228 -10.62 -13.94 -2.74
N ALA A 229 -10.49 -15.11 -3.35
CA ALA A 229 -9.19 -15.72 -3.60
C ALA A 229 -8.37 -14.88 -4.60
N VAL A 230 -7.08 -14.75 -4.34
CA VAL A 230 -6.13 -14.19 -5.30
C VAL A 230 -5.96 -15.19 -6.44
N ARG A 231 -6.05 -14.71 -7.67
CA ARG A 231 -5.90 -15.53 -8.88
C ARG A 231 -4.58 -15.22 -9.55
N SER A 232 -3.98 -16.23 -10.18
CA SER A 232 -2.79 -16.08 -11.02
C SER A 232 -3.15 -16.40 -12.47
N SER A 233 -2.66 -15.61 -13.41
CA SER A 233 -2.78 -15.92 -14.84
C SER A 233 -1.87 -17.06 -15.29
N ASN A 234 -0.85 -17.40 -14.49
CA ASN A 234 0.02 -18.55 -14.73
C ASN A 234 -0.43 -19.71 -13.84
N ALA A 235 -0.96 -20.77 -14.46
CA ALA A 235 -1.48 -21.95 -13.77
C ALA A 235 -0.43 -22.68 -12.90
N ALA A 236 0.86 -22.46 -13.16
CA ALA A 236 1.90 -23.01 -12.30
C ALA A 236 2.14 -22.24 -11.01
N VAL A 237 1.45 -21.11 -10.80
CA VAL A 237 1.52 -20.37 -9.54
C VAL A 237 0.15 -20.43 -8.91
N SER A 238 0.05 -21.14 -7.79
CA SER A 238 -1.09 -20.95 -6.89
C SER A 238 -0.71 -19.91 -5.85
N CYS A 239 -1.60 -18.94 -5.64
CA CYS A 239 -1.44 -17.92 -4.62
C CYS A 239 -2.53 -18.08 -3.58
N GLU A 240 -2.14 -18.34 -2.34
CA GLU A 240 -3.07 -18.43 -1.22
C GLU A 240 -2.87 -17.21 -0.32
N LEU A 241 -3.94 -16.47 -0.04
CA LEU A 241 -3.92 -15.36 0.91
C LEU A 241 -3.83 -15.95 2.34
N LYS A 242 -2.72 -15.70 3.03
CA LYS A 242 -2.44 -16.23 4.36
C LYS A 242 -2.87 -15.31 5.48
N ASP A 243 -2.70 -14.02 5.27
CA ASP A 243 -2.95 -13.03 6.31
C ASP A 243 -3.32 -11.70 5.65
N THR A 244 -4.16 -10.95 6.34
CA THR A 244 -4.54 -9.58 6.01
C THR A 244 -4.36 -8.74 7.25
N SER A 245 -3.42 -7.81 7.21
CA SER A 245 -3.27 -6.82 8.28
C SER A 245 -3.57 -5.42 7.75
N ASP A 246 -4.33 -4.67 8.55
CA ASP A 246 -4.48 -3.23 8.34
C ASP A 246 -3.10 -2.59 8.56
N VAL A 247 -2.54 -1.98 7.51
CA VAL A 247 -1.27 -1.26 7.61
C VAL A 247 -1.55 0.13 8.16
N ALA A 248 -0.66 0.54 9.07
CA ALA A 248 -0.68 1.81 9.77
C ALA A 248 -1.15 2.96 8.88
N ILE A 249 -2.21 3.59 9.38
CA ILE A 249 -2.92 4.66 8.72
C ILE A 249 -2.12 5.95 8.87
N GLN A 250 -1.95 6.70 7.79
CA GLN A 250 -1.63 8.12 7.95
C GLN A 250 -2.84 8.80 8.59
N ILE A 251 -2.64 9.27 9.80
CA ILE A 251 -3.62 10.01 10.58
C ILE A 251 -3.31 11.50 10.33
N ASP A 252 -4.30 12.28 9.94
CA ASP A 252 -4.14 13.74 9.87
C ASP A 252 -3.97 14.36 11.27
N GLU A 253 -3.68 15.66 11.30
CA GLU A 253 -3.55 16.44 12.54
C GLU A 253 -4.82 16.40 13.42
N SER A 254 -5.97 16.01 12.85
CA SER A 254 -7.24 15.87 13.57
C SER A 254 -7.49 14.46 14.13
N GLY A 255 -6.54 13.54 13.99
CA GLY A 255 -6.73 12.15 14.42
C GLY A 255 -7.50 11.28 13.41
N LYS A 256 -7.72 11.77 12.19
CA LYS A 256 -8.56 11.10 11.19
C LYS A 256 -7.74 10.29 10.18
N LYS A 257 -8.20 9.07 9.93
CA LYS A 257 -7.60 8.11 8.98
C LYS A 257 -7.68 8.64 7.52
N LEU A 258 -6.56 9.03 6.91
CA LEU A 258 -6.49 9.54 5.53
C LEU A 258 -6.21 8.46 4.48
N THR A 259 -5.42 7.46 4.83
CA THR A 259 -4.98 6.39 3.91
C THR A 259 -5.19 5.05 4.59
N ALA A 260 -5.88 4.13 3.92
CA ALA A 260 -5.94 2.75 4.39
C ALA A 260 -4.98 1.91 3.56
N GLY A 261 -3.96 1.38 4.23
CA GLY A 261 -3.11 0.34 3.66
C GLY A 261 -3.60 -1.02 4.13
N TYR A 262 -3.50 -2.01 3.25
CA TYR A 262 -3.82 -3.41 3.51
C TYR A 262 -2.62 -4.25 3.07
N THR A 263 -1.97 -4.94 4.00
CA THR A 263 -0.94 -5.90 3.64
C THR A 263 -1.58 -7.24 3.39
N LEU A 264 -1.44 -7.72 2.16
CA LEU A 264 -1.78 -9.06 1.75
C LEU A 264 -0.51 -9.90 1.81
N ARG A 265 -0.51 -10.90 2.68
CA ARG A 265 0.53 -11.93 2.68
C ARG A 265 0.04 -13.10 1.85
N PHE A 266 0.73 -13.44 0.78
CA PHE A 266 0.41 -14.62 -0.03
C PHE A 266 1.56 -15.61 -0.05
N GLU A 267 1.20 -16.87 -0.21
CA GLU A 267 2.14 -17.94 -0.50
C GLU A 267 2.00 -18.34 -1.96
N ALA A 268 3.06 -18.13 -2.75
CA ALA A 268 3.12 -18.55 -4.14
C ALA A 268 3.76 -19.93 -4.23
N ARG A 269 3.04 -20.93 -4.73
CA ARG A 269 3.54 -22.31 -4.91
C ARG A 269 3.64 -22.65 -6.38
N ALA A 270 4.79 -23.19 -6.76
CA ALA A 270 4.95 -23.81 -8.07
C ALA A 270 4.09 -25.10 -8.14
N ALA A 271 3.43 -25.36 -9.27
CA ALA A 271 2.80 -26.65 -9.51
C ALA A 271 3.85 -27.78 -9.41
N ALA A 272 3.47 -28.92 -8.81
CA ALA A 272 4.42 -29.98 -8.44
C ALA A 272 5.11 -30.64 -9.65
N ASP A 273 4.49 -30.56 -10.81
CA ASP A 273 4.90 -31.13 -12.10
C ASP A 273 5.61 -30.12 -13.03
N ARG A 274 5.71 -28.85 -12.61
CA ARG A 274 6.30 -27.79 -13.44
C ARG A 274 7.82 -27.95 -13.48
N ALA A 275 8.36 -28.07 -14.69
CA ALA A 275 9.81 -28.06 -14.90
C ALA A 275 10.44 -26.73 -14.42
N PRO A 276 11.69 -26.75 -13.94
CA PRO A 276 12.41 -25.53 -13.57
C PRO A 276 12.49 -24.55 -14.76
N GLY A 277 12.19 -23.27 -14.52
CA GLY A 277 12.09 -22.30 -15.61
C GLY A 277 11.51 -20.96 -15.18
N PRO A 278 11.47 -19.97 -16.09
CA PRO A 278 10.89 -18.65 -15.80
C PRO A 278 9.40 -18.77 -15.45
N LEU A 279 8.99 -17.85 -14.58
CA LEU A 279 7.67 -17.80 -13.98
C LEU A 279 7.15 -16.37 -14.05
N ASP A 280 6.57 -16.01 -15.19
CA ASP A 280 5.98 -14.70 -15.40
C ASP A 280 4.45 -14.82 -15.50
N GLY A 281 3.76 -13.76 -15.09
CA GLY A 281 2.29 -13.72 -15.12
C GLY A 281 1.74 -12.49 -14.40
N GLU A 282 0.47 -12.55 -14.07
CA GLU A 282 -0.27 -11.49 -13.39
C GLU A 282 -1.08 -12.08 -12.24
N LEU A 283 -1.06 -11.39 -11.10
CA LEU A 283 -1.95 -11.66 -9.97
C LEU A 283 -3.16 -10.77 -10.07
N SER A 284 -4.35 -11.36 -10.04
CA SER A 284 -5.61 -10.63 -9.98
C SER A 284 -6.18 -10.73 -8.57
N ILE A 285 -6.30 -9.59 -7.90
CA ILE A 285 -6.69 -9.49 -6.50
C ILE A 285 -8.07 -8.84 -6.43
N PRO A 286 -9.13 -9.60 -6.16
CA PRO A 286 -10.47 -9.04 -6.03
C PRO A 286 -10.60 -8.29 -4.71
N VAL A 287 -10.91 -7.00 -4.78
CA VAL A 287 -11.07 -6.11 -3.63
C VAL A 287 -12.43 -5.43 -3.65
N ARG A 288 -12.96 -5.11 -2.46
CA ARG A 288 -14.08 -4.19 -2.29
C ARG A 288 -13.51 -2.86 -1.82
N TYR A 289 -13.80 -1.83 -2.59
CA TYR A 289 -13.34 -0.46 -2.35
C TYR A 289 -14.55 0.47 -2.46
N ASN A 290 -14.85 1.20 -1.38
CA ASN A 290 -16.02 2.06 -1.28
C ASN A 290 -17.33 1.38 -1.74
N GLY A 291 -17.63 0.18 -1.20
CA GLY A 291 -18.79 -0.62 -1.59
C GLY A 291 -18.71 -1.30 -2.97
N SER A 292 -17.91 -0.77 -3.89
CA SER A 292 -17.73 -1.30 -5.24
C SER A 292 -16.76 -2.48 -5.27
N LYS A 293 -17.05 -3.49 -6.09
CA LYS A 293 -16.10 -4.57 -6.39
C LYS A 293 -15.12 -4.09 -7.45
N MET A 294 -13.83 -4.27 -7.20
CA MET A 294 -12.75 -3.95 -8.11
C MET A 294 -11.76 -5.11 -8.17
N GLU A 295 -10.90 -5.12 -9.19
CA GLU A 295 -9.82 -6.10 -9.32
C GLU A 295 -8.50 -5.33 -9.49
N VAL A 296 -7.53 -5.61 -8.63
CA VAL A 296 -6.18 -5.05 -8.71
C VAL A 296 -5.29 -6.09 -9.38
N THR A 297 -4.72 -5.75 -10.53
CA THR A 297 -3.80 -6.62 -11.25
C THR A 297 -2.36 -6.23 -10.97
N VAL A 298 -1.52 -7.19 -10.61
CA VAL A 298 -0.10 -6.99 -10.32
C VAL A 298 0.72 -7.98 -11.13
N PRO A 299 1.53 -7.54 -12.11
CA PRO A 299 2.41 -8.44 -12.83
C PRO A 299 3.46 -9.00 -11.87
N PHE A 300 3.88 -10.22 -12.11
CA PHE A 300 4.94 -10.86 -11.35
C PHE A 300 5.95 -11.54 -12.26
N ARG A 301 7.14 -11.72 -11.73
CA ARG A 301 8.23 -12.48 -12.34
C ARG A 301 8.88 -13.38 -11.31
N GLY A 302 9.55 -14.43 -11.76
CA GLY A 302 10.27 -15.35 -10.90
C GLY A 302 10.81 -16.53 -11.67
N ARG A 303 11.23 -17.55 -10.93
CA ARG A 303 11.72 -18.81 -11.49
C ARG A 303 11.26 -19.96 -10.63
N VAL A 304 10.74 -21.00 -11.25
CA VAL A 304 10.49 -22.27 -10.56
C VAL A 304 11.84 -22.93 -10.29
N CYS A 305 12.13 -23.18 -9.02
CA CYS A 305 13.30 -23.94 -8.63
C CYS A 305 13.01 -25.44 -8.70
N GLY A 306 14.01 -26.19 -9.16
CA GLY A 306 14.03 -27.62 -8.94
C GLY A 306 14.09 -27.94 -7.45
N LEU A 307 13.82 -29.19 -7.10
CA LEU A 307 13.98 -29.72 -5.74
C LEU A 307 15.40 -29.56 -5.19
N LEU A 308 16.37 -29.36 -6.10
CA LEU A 308 17.79 -29.21 -5.83
C LEU A 308 18.27 -27.85 -6.36
N THR A 309 18.97 -27.09 -5.53
CA THR A 309 19.61 -25.81 -5.90
C THR A 309 21.03 -25.73 -5.33
N SER A 310 21.87 -24.87 -5.91
CA SER A 310 23.20 -24.56 -5.38
C SER A 310 23.29 -23.10 -4.97
N ARG A 311 24.11 -22.80 -3.96
CA ARG A 311 24.47 -21.44 -3.55
C ARG A 311 26.00 -21.28 -3.57
N PRO A 312 26.53 -20.44 -4.47
CA PRO A 312 25.84 -19.70 -5.54
C PRO A 312 25.27 -20.62 -6.64
N SER A 313 24.33 -20.10 -7.43
CA SER A 313 23.70 -20.82 -8.58
C SER A 313 24.57 -20.84 -9.84
N SER A 314 25.65 -20.07 -9.84
CA SER A 314 26.75 -20.11 -10.81
C SER A 314 28.04 -19.68 -10.11
N ALA A 315 29.19 -20.20 -10.54
CA ALA A 315 30.48 -19.80 -10.02
C ALA A 315 31.32 -19.13 -11.10
N THR A 316 32.09 -18.11 -10.71
CA THR A 316 33.15 -17.56 -11.54
C THR A 316 34.44 -17.58 -10.74
N CYS A 317 35.45 -18.22 -11.31
CA CYS A 317 36.79 -18.33 -10.75
C CYS A 317 37.71 -17.40 -11.55
N PHE A 318 38.42 -16.53 -10.85
CA PHE A 318 39.49 -15.73 -11.42
C PHE A 318 40.82 -16.28 -10.91
N ALA A 319 41.76 -16.47 -11.83
CA ALA A 319 43.12 -16.90 -11.49
C ALA A 319 44.16 -16.06 -12.23
N THR A 320 45.35 -15.99 -11.67
CA THR A 320 46.51 -15.41 -12.36
C THR A 320 47.37 -16.53 -12.96
N PRO A 321 48.20 -16.26 -13.98
CA PRO A 321 49.09 -17.28 -14.57
C PRO A 321 50.10 -17.91 -13.59
N ALA A 322 50.30 -17.32 -12.40
CA ALA A 322 51.18 -17.85 -11.37
C ALA A 322 50.49 -18.88 -10.46
N GLU A 323 49.17 -18.98 -10.52
CA GLU A 323 48.39 -19.91 -9.72
C GLU A 323 48.23 -21.23 -10.47
N THR A 324 48.34 -22.34 -9.76
CA THR A 324 48.15 -23.69 -10.31
C THR A 324 46.79 -24.27 -9.93
N GLU A 325 46.21 -23.84 -8.81
CA GLU A 325 44.96 -24.39 -8.28
C GLU A 325 44.05 -23.30 -7.72
N ARG A 326 42.73 -23.46 -7.94
CA ARG A 326 41.70 -22.69 -7.24
C ARG A 326 40.64 -23.60 -6.66
N ARG A 327 40.28 -23.35 -5.40
CA ARG A 327 39.23 -24.08 -4.69
C ARG A 327 37.94 -23.27 -4.62
N LEU A 328 36.83 -23.94 -4.89
CA LEU A 328 35.48 -23.38 -4.85
C LEU A 328 34.62 -24.26 -3.96
N SER A 329 33.74 -23.63 -3.18
CA SER A 329 32.77 -24.32 -2.32
C SER A 329 31.36 -23.85 -2.68
N LEU A 330 30.49 -24.77 -3.06
CA LEU A 330 29.08 -24.50 -3.38
C LEU A 330 28.18 -25.22 -2.38
N ALA A 331 27.31 -24.52 -1.68
CA ALA A 331 26.32 -25.17 -0.83
C ALA A 331 25.23 -25.81 -1.69
N VAL A 332 24.85 -27.05 -1.41
CA VAL A 332 23.76 -27.76 -2.09
C VAL A 332 22.55 -27.76 -1.17
N VAL A 333 21.46 -27.16 -1.65
CA VAL A 333 20.23 -26.97 -0.88
C VAL A 333 19.13 -27.80 -1.52
N TRP A 334 18.54 -28.68 -0.70
CA TRP A 334 17.39 -29.51 -1.04
C TRP A 334 16.12 -28.90 -0.47
N HIS A 335 15.09 -28.75 -1.30
CA HIS A 335 13.85 -28.06 -0.94
C HIS A 335 12.72 -29.01 -0.50
N ASP A 336 13.00 -30.31 -0.36
CA ASP A 336 12.08 -31.29 0.23
C ASP A 336 12.60 -31.81 1.58
N GLY A 337 12.27 -31.08 2.65
CA GLY A 337 12.65 -31.47 4.02
C GLY A 337 11.98 -32.74 4.57
N ARG A 338 11.06 -33.41 3.84
CA ARG A 338 10.47 -34.68 4.29
C ARG A 338 11.27 -35.90 3.83
N ARG A 339 11.92 -35.79 2.68
CA ARG A 339 12.67 -36.89 2.06
C ARG A 339 14.01 -36.34 1.63
N LEU A 340 15.05 -36.67 2.38
CA LEU A 340 16.41 -36.37 1.97
C LEU A 340 16.78 -37.23 0.75
N PRO A 341 17.62 -36.71 -0.16
CA PRO A 341 18.15 -37.54 -1.22
C PRO A 341 18.95 -38.70 -0.62
N SER A 342 18.76 -39.91 -1.15
CA SER A 342 19.51 -41.10 -0.71
C SER A 342 20.96 -41.05 -1.16
N ASN A 343 21.23 -40.41 -2.31
CA ASN A 343 22.56 -40.22 -2.85
C ASN A 343 22.63 -38.90 -3.62
N VAL A 344 23.79 -38.22 -3.53
CA VAL A 344 24.11 -37.05 -4.34
C VAL A 344 25.43 -37.31 -5.05
N THR A 345 25.38 -37.38 -6.37
CA THR A 345 26.56 -37.53 -7.23
C THR A 345 26.86 -36.23 -7.94
N VAL A 346 28.15 -35.91 -8.08
CA VAL A 346 28.62 -34.70 -8.75
C VAL A 346 29.57 -35.10 -9.86
N VAL A 347 29.35 -34.55 -11.05
CA VAL A 347 30.18 -34.80 -12.22
C VAL A 347 30.50 -33.45 -12.87
N CYS A 348 31.73 -33.27 -13.34
CA CYS A 348 32.11 -32.17 -14.20
C CYS A 348 32.77 -32.75 -15.45
N GLU A 349 32.35 -32.29 -16.64
CA GLU A 349 32.85 -32.83 -17.91
C GLU A 349 34.26 -32.33 -18.23
N HIS A 350 34.68 -31.21 -17.63
CA HIS A 350 35.96 -30.60 -17.95
C HIS A 350 37.11 -31.28 -17.18
N PRO A 351 38.15 -31.82 -17.85
CA PRO A 351 39.20 -32.62 -17.19
C PRO A 351 40.04 -31.82 -16.17
N ARG A 352 40.05 -30.49 -16.28
CA ARG A 352 40.71 -29.57 -15.33
C ARG A 352 39.91 -29.30 -14.05
N VAL A 353 38.71 -29.86 -13.89
CA VAL A 353 37.86 -29.61 -12.71
C VAL A 353 37.54 -30.92 -12.04
N VAL A 354 38.02 -31.07 -10.80
CA VAL A 354 37.67 -32.20 -9.93
C VAL A 354 36.66 -31.68 -8.91
N ALA A 355 35.44 -32.20 -8.95
CA ALA A 355 34.39 -31.83 -8.02
C ALA A 355 34.00 -33.04 -7.16
N SER A 356 33.89 -32.83 -5.84
CA SER A 356 33.43 -33.85 -4.90
C SER A 356 32.32 -33.30 -4.02
N PHE A 357 31.37 -34.17 -3.66
CA PHE A 357 30.30 -33.83 -2.73
C PHE A 357 30.72 -34.17 -1.30
N VAL A 358 30.63 -33.21 -0.41
CA VAL A 358 30.85 -33.36 1.02
C VAL A 358 29.49 -33.26 1.72
N PRO A 359 28.91 -34.38 2.19
CA PRO A 359 27.62 -34.37 2.86
C PRO A 359 27.71 -33.57 4.16
N SER A 360 26.66 -32.82 4.46
CA SER A 360 26.58 -32.09 5.73
C SER A 360 26.31 -33.07 6.86
N LYS A 361 27.19 -33.14 7.86
CA LYS A 361 26.98 -33.98 9.06
C LYS A 361 25.72 -33.57 9.83
N ASN A 362 25.43 -32.27 9.81
CA ASN A 362 24.21 -31.71 10.32
C ASN A 362 23.45 -31.18 9.11
N ALA A 363 22.48 -31.95 8.61
CA ALA A 363 21.50 -31.43 7.68
C ALA A 363 20.77 -30.27 8.38
N VAL A 364 21.27 -29.05 8.21
CA VAL A 364 20.71 -27.87 8.88
C VAL A 364 19.42 -27.55 8.17
N ALA A 365 18.32 -28.02 8.74
CA ALA A 365 17.00 -27.58 8.34
C ALA A 365 16.92 -26.07 8.58
N SER A 366 16.39 -25.33 7.61
CA SER A 366 16.00 -23.94 7.84
C SER A 366 15.04 -23.87 9.03
N ALA A 367 14.94 -22.72 9.70
CA ALA A 367 13.97 -22.51 10.78
C ALA A 367 12.50 -22.82 10.35
N THR A 368 12.25 -22.88 9.04
CA THR A 368 10.96 -23.24 8.44
C THR A 368 10.80 -24.72 8.09
N GLY A 369 11.85 -25.55 8.22
CA GLY A 369 11.86 -26.97 7.83
C GLY A 369 11.67 -27.23 6.34
N ARG A 370 11.74 -26.17 5.51
CA ARG A 370 11.44 -26.23 4.07
C ARG A 370 12.68 -26.37 3.20
N GLN A 371 13.84 -25.95 3.68
CA GLN A 371 15.10 -26.07 2.98
C GLN A 371 16.10 -26.78 3.88
N VAL A 372 16.84 -27.73 3.33
CA VAL A 372 17.88 -28.44 4.04
C VAL A 372 19.15 -28.34 3.23
N THR A 373 20.20 -27.79 3.83
CA THR A 373 21.54 -27.88 3.23
C THR A 373 22.00 -29.32 3.38
N VAL A 374 21.99 -30.07 2.27
CA VAL A 374 22.35 -31.49 2.25
C VAL A 374 23.86 -31.72 2.22
N GLY A 375 24.62 -30.71 1.80
CA GLY A 375 26.07 -30.75 1.78
C GLY A 375 26.66 -29.56 1.04
N ARG A 376 27.95 -29.66 0.72
CA ARG A 376 28.62 -28.76 -0.21
C ARG A 376 29.33 -29.54 -1.30
N ILE A 377 29.65 -28.83 -2.37
CA ILE A 377 30.54 -29.30 -3.41
C ILE A 377 31.86 -28.58 -3.24
N ASP A 378 32.91 -29.34 -3.02
CA ASP A 378 34.28 -28.84 -3.04
C ASP A 378 34.83 -29.15 -4.44
N ALA A 379 35.04 -28.08 -5.22
CA ALA A 379 35.59 -28.15 -6.57
C ALA A 379 37.01 -27.59 -6.59
N VAL A 380 37.92 -28.38 -7.13
CA VAL A 380 39.32 -28.03 -7.38
C VAL A 380 39.47 -27.78 -8.87
N VAL A 381 39.82 -26.55 -9.23
CA VAL A 381 40.03 -26.09 -10.59
C VAL A 381 41.53 -25.99 -10.83
N ASN A 382 42.06 -26.83 -11.72
CA ASN A 382 43.44 -26.69 -12.17
C ASN A 382 43.52 -25.51 -13.15
N VAL A 383 44.25 -24.47 -12.76
CA VAL A 383 44.41 -23.20 -13.49
C VAL A 383 45.79 -23.05 -14.13
N ASP A 384 46.58 -24.14 -14.16
CA ASP A 384 47.93 -24.20 -14.75
C ASP A 384 48.00 -23.82 -16.25
N ALA A 385 46.99 -24.16 -17.04
CA ALA A 385 46.94 -23.81 -18.45
C ALA A 385 46.50 -22.35 -18.65
N ALA A 386 47.16 -21.67 -19.58
CA ALA A 386 47.05 -20.24 -19.84
C ALA A 386 45.65 -19.77 -20.30
N ASP A 387 44.76 -20.68 -20.66
CA ASP A 387 43.47 -20.34 -21.27
C ASP A 387 42.30 -20.37 -20.27
N SER A 388 41.43 -19.38 -20.44
CA SER A 388 40.11 -19.31 -19.81
C SER A 388 39.17 -20.35 -20.41
N PHE A 389 38.28 -20.93 -19.60
CA PHE A 389 37.30 -21.91 -20.06
C PHE A 389 35.99 -21.80 -19.30
N ASP A 390 34.92 -22.32 -19.91
CA ASP A 390 33.59 -22.44 -19.31
C ASP A 390 33.24 -23.92 -19.20
N THR A 391 32.64 -24.32 -18.08
CA THR A 391 32.18 -25.70 -17.85
C THR A 391 30.90 -25.71 -17.00
N VAL A 392 30.34 -26.89 -16.78
CA VAL A 392 29.17 -27.11 -15.95
C VAL A 392 29.48 -28.21 -14.93
N ILE A 393 29.14 -27.95 -13.67
CA ILE A 393 29.10 -28.97 -12.62
C ILE A 393 27.68 -29.53 -12.61
N LEU A 394 27.52 -30.80 -12.99
CA LEU A 394 26.26 -31.52 -12.95
C LEU A 394 26.10 -32.22 -11.60
N ILE A 395 25.06 -31.84 -10.87
CA ILE A 395 24.69 -32.39 -9.58
C ILE A 395 23.45 -33.24 -9.79
N THR A 396 23.53 -34.49 -9.39
CA THR A 396 22.43 -35.45 -9.45
C THR A 396 22.09 -35.87 -8.03
N ALA A 397 20.85 -35.66 -7.63
CA ALA A 397 20.31 -36.17 -6.37
C ALA A 397 19.30 -37.26 -6.68
N HIS A 398 19.46 -38.42 -6.06
CA HIS A 398 18.52 -39.53 -6.12
C HIS A 398 17.56 -39.44 -4.94
N SER A 399 16.25 -39.41 -5.21
CA SER A 399 15.20 -39.52 -4.20
C SER A 399 14.31 -40.72 -4.50
N ALA A 400 13.41 -41.04 -3.57
CA ALA A 400 12.42 -42.10 -3.77
C ALA A 400 11.50 -41.84 -4.98
N ASP A 401 11.35 -40.58 -5.38
CA ASP A 401 10.47 -40.14 -6.46
C ASP A 401 11.21 -39.99 -7.81
N GLY A 402 12.51 -40.31 -7.85
CA GLY A 402 13.33 -40.31 -9.06
C GLY A 402 14.64 -39.54 -8.94
N GLN A 403 15.21 -39.18 -10.09
CA GLN A 403 16.48 -38.45 -10.18
C GLN A 403 16.22 -36.96 -10.42
N VAL A 404 16.76 -36.10 -9.56
CA VAL A 404 16.75 -34.63 -9.74
C VAL A 404 18.13 -34.19 -10.18
N ARG A 405 18.21 -33.45 -11.30
CA ARG A 405 19.47 -32.92 -11.84
C ARG A 405 19.51 -31.41 -11.69
N LEU A 406 20.69 -30.89 -11.37
CA LEU A 406 21.00 -29.47 -11.28
C LEU A 406 22.32 -29.20 -12.00
N SER A 407 22.30 -28.26 -12.92
CA SER A 407 23.49 -27.81 -13.65
C SER A 407 23.97 -26.47 -13.09
N VAL A 408 25.21 -26.41 -12.61
CA VAL A 408 25.83 -25.20 -12.08
C VAL A 408 26.91 -24.72 -13.04
N PRO A 409 26.69 -23.61 -13.77
CA PRO A 409 27.71 -23.05 -14.64
C PRO A 409 28.94 -22.59 -13.85
N LEU A 410 30.12 -22.95 -14.32
CA LEU A 410 31.42 -22.53 -13.80
C LEU A 410 32.21 -21.84 -14.90
N LYS A 411 32.53 -20.56 -14.70
CA LYS A 411 33.38 -19.77 -15.59
C LYS A 411 34.76 -19.61 -14.97
N THR A 412 35.81 -19.98 -15.68
CA THR A 412 37.20 -19.76 -15.26
C THR A 412 37.83 -18.68 -16.13
N ARG A 413 38.39 -17.65 -15.52
CA ARG A 413 39.00 -16.51 -16.21
C ARG A 413 40.44 -16.32 -15.73
N ILE A 414 41.39 -16.49 -16.65
CA ILE A 414 42.80 -16.21 -16.42
C ILE A 414 43.05 -14.73 -16.68
N VAL A 415 43.41 -13.99 -15.64
CA VAL A 415 43.68 -12.55 -15.72
C VAL A 415 45.18 -12.35 -15.81
N HIS A 416 45.66 -12.05 -17.01
CA HIS A 416 47.04 -11.61 -17.18
C HIS A 416 47.19 -10.21 -16.56
N PRO A 417 48.17 -10.00 -15.67
CA PRO A 417 48.47 -8.65 -15.24
C PRO A 417 48.78 -7.84 -16.50
N LYS A 418 48.04 -6.74 -16.72
CA LYS A 418 48.40 -5.79 -17.79
C LYS A 418 49.86 -5.46 -17.53
N ARG A 419 50.76 -5.83 -18.44
CA ARG A 419 52.15 -5.33 -18.44
C ARG A 419 51.99 -3.82 -18.41
N GLY A 420 52.19 -3.22 -17.24
CA GLY A 420 52.24 -1.77 -17.14
C GLY A 420 53.27 -1.35 -18.16
N LYS A 421 52.88 -0.54 -19.14
CA LYS A 421 53.86 0.22 -19.90
C LYS A 421 54.64 0.98 -18.83
N SER A 422 55.87 0.52 -18.57
CA SER A 422 56.84 1.30 -17.83
C SER A 422 56.96 2.61 -18.60
N VAL A 423 56.29 3.64 -18.10
CA VAL A 423 56.65 5.00 -18.46
C VAL A 423 57.97 5.21 -17.75
N VAL A 424 59.06 4.97 -18.47
CA VAL A 424 60.40 5.40 -18.08
C VAL A 424 60.32 6.93 -18.00
N GLY A 425 59.96 7.44 -16.83
CA GLY A 425 60.10 8.84 -16.49
C GLY A 425 61.57 9.10 -16.26
N ASN A 426 62.15 9.95 -17.12
CA ASN A 426 63.48 10.50 -16.95
C ASN A 426 63.66 11.03 -15.53
N ALA A 427 64.71 10.56 -14.85
CA ALA A 427 65.21 11.24 -13.66
C ALA A 427 65.87 12.58 -14.06
N PRO A 428 65.79 13.63 -13.23
CA PRO A 428 66.47 14.90 -13.48
C PRO A 428 67.99 14.80 -13.45
#